data_AF-A0A3M1S6L7-F1
#
_entry.id   AF-A0A3M1S6L7-F1
#
_cell.length_a   1.000
_cell.length_b   1.000
_cell.length_c   1.000
_cell.angle_alpha   90.00
_cell.angle_beta   90.00
_cell.angle_gamma   90.00
#
_symmetry.space_group_name_H-M   'P 1'
#
loop_
_entity.id
_entity.type
_entity.pdbx_description
1 polymer ?
#
loop_
_entity_poly.entity_id
_entity_poly.type
_entity_poly.pdbx_seq_one_letter_code
_entity_poly.pdbx_strand_id
1 'polypeptide(L)'
;GMFIERLSRAGKSLTVRTSLTVLEEAPYSEYLNLYERHRVRIVASLPGLFPEDADRQRGRGVFERSIKVLRKLNEKGFGGNGLVLDLVYNPDGDKLPPLQSELENEFRAVLRHRYNLEFNHLICIVNSPIGRFKRELQQSGKIESYMSRLKDMFNPETVERIMCRDTITVDYQGYVYDCDFNLALGMRVEGYEEKKLWEIDLDDFMPLITLSDHCYACTAGRGSSCQGEVAGQSALRDKVRDYYGDKLKSSGDLKTTACCPADAMPSYVREVMPYIVNEIKERFYGCGSPIPPAIRGCTLLDLGCGTGRDVYIASKLVGPEGYVIGVDMTDEQLEVARRNIDVQMKRFGYEVPNVDFRKGYIEDLEGAGVEDESVDVVISNCVINLSPDKERVFREIFRVLRPGGELYFSDVFSGRRVPEHLKDDPVLLGECLAGAMYIEDFRRLLNKLGCVDYRVVSRRKISIDNQEIAEKIGMVDFYSITVRAFKLDDLEDICEDYGQVAIYKGTIPGFPHHFELDDHHRFITGKPMLVCGNTASMLQKTRFFEHFRIVGDRSVHYGPFECAPASAKAYTGTDGNCSGGACC
;
A
#
# COMPACT_ATOMS: atom_id res chain seq x y z
N GLY A 1 42.89 11.16 6.21
CA GLY A 1 42.87 12.38 5.39
C GLY A 1 43.64 12.24 4.09
N MET A 2 44.95 12.00 4.15
CA MET A 2 45.89 12.15 3.01
C MET A 2 45.48 11.45 1.69
N PHE A 3 44.85 10.27 1.74
CA PHE A 3 44.43 9.55 0.52
C PHE A 3 43.27 10.24 -0.21
N ILE A 4 42.19 10.58 0.51
CA ILE A 4 41.01 11.27 -0.02
C ILE A 4 41.40 12.64 -0.59
N GLU A 5 42.24 13.38 0.12
CA GLU A 5 42.71 14.69 -0.31
C GLU A 5 43.50 14.61 -1.63
N ARG A 6 44.40 13.63 -1.76
CA ARG A 6 45.18 13.44 -2.98
C ARG A 6 44.31 13.05 -4.17
N LEU A 7 43.38 12.12 -3.99
CA LEU A 7 42.47 11.72 -5.08
C LEU A 7 41.52 12.86 -5.50
N SER A 8 41.02 13.62 -4.53
CA SER A 8 40.18 14.80 -4.79
C SER A 8 40.96 15.87 -5.59
N ARG A 9 42.22 16.15 -5.22
CA ARG A 9 43.10 17.06 -5.99
C ARG A 9 43.41 16.56 -7.39
N ALA A 10 43.41 15.25 -7.61
CA ALA A 10 43.55 14.63 -8.93
C ALA A 10 42.25 14.66 -9.76
N GLY A 11 41.20 15.36 -9.29
CA GLY A 11 39.94 15.52 -10.01
C GLY A 11 39.09 14.24 -10.09
N LYS A 12 39.35 13.25 -9.23
CA LYS A 12 38.58 12.00 -9.21
C LYS A 12 37.29 12.16 -8.41
N SER A 13 36.20 11.60 -8.93
CA SER A 13 34.93 11.48 -8.20
C SER A 13 35.06 10.45 -7.09
N LEU A 14 34.74 10.86 -5.85
CA LEU A 14 34.92 10.02 -4.67
C LEU A 14 33.56 9.59 -4.12
N THR A 15 33.42 8.30 -3.85
CA THR A 15 32.28 7.74 -3.12
C THR A 15 32.79 7.00 -1.89
N VAL A 16 32.20 7.24 -0.74
CA VAL A 16 32.45 6.47 0.49
C VAL A 16 31.23 5.64 0.83
N ARG A 17 31.46 4.36 1.11
CA ARG A 17 30.46 3.44 1.64
C ARG A 17 30.72 3.22 3.10
N THR A 18 29.72 3.47 3.93
CA THR A 18 29.91 3.40 5.39
C THR A 18 28.63 3.04 6.12
N SER A 19 28.78 2.61 7.37
CA SER A 19 27.65 2.54 8.29
C SER A 19 27.48 3.90 8.96
N LEU A 20 26.24 4.40 9.03
CA LEU A 20 25.95 5.72 9.62
C LEU A 20 26.53 5.85 11.03
N THR A 21 26.38 4.82 11.86
CA THR A 21 26.81 4.83 13.26
C THR A 21 28.31 5.01 13.45
N VAL A 22 29.15 4.58 12.49
CA VAL A 22 30.62 4.73 12.57
C VAL A 22 31.01 6.21 12.52
N LEU A 23 30.24 7.04 11.82
CA LEU A 23 30.52 8.49 11.70
C LEU A 23 30.22 9.27 12.99
N GLU A 24 29.67 8.61 14.02
CA GLU A 24 29.49 9.20 15.34
C GLU A 24 30.68 8.91 16.27
N GLU A 25 31.45 7.85 16.01
CA GLU A 25 32.52 7.39 16.89
C GLU A 25 33.80 8.21 16.66
N ALA A 26 34.48 8.60 17.74
CA ALA A 26 35.83 9.15 17.63
C ALA A 26 36.82 8.01 17.33
N PRO A 27 37.75 8.16 16.35
CA PRO A 27 38.14 9.40 15.65
C PRO A 27 37.43 9.65 14.31
N TYR A 28 36.45 8.83 13.93
CA TYR A 28 35.83 8.86 12.60
C TYR A 28 34.88 10.03 12.37
N SER A 29 34.39 10.68 13.44
CA SER A 29 33.53 11.87 13.35
C SER A 29 34.15 13.02 12.55
N GLU A 30 35.48 13.17 12.57
CA GLU A 30 36.21 14.19 11.81
C GLU A 30 36.12 13.98 10.28
N TYR A 31 35.82 12.77 9.83
CA TYR A 31 35.69 12.47 8.40
C TYR A 31 34.48 13.17 7.77
N LEU A 32 33.46 13.54 8.55
CA LEU A 32 32.31 14.31 8.03
C LEU A 32 32.76 15.64 7.41
N ASN A 33 33.65 16.36 8.09
CA ASN A 33 34.21 17.62 7.59
C ASN A 33 35.09 17.39 6.35
N LEU A 34 35.80 16.27 6.31
CA LEU A 34 36.62 15.89 5.16
C LEU A 34 35.74 15.57 3.94
N TYR A 35 34.65 14.81 4.12
CA TYR A 35 33.73 14.45 3.06
C TYR A 35 33.03 15.68 2.48
N GLU A 36 32.60 16.61 3.33
CA GLU A 36 32.05 17.90 2.93
C GLU A 36 33.05 18.71 2.09
N ARG A 37 34.26 18.94 2.61
CA ARG A 37 35.31 19.72 1.94
C ARG A 37 35.66 19.19 0.56
N HIS A 38 35.69 17.87 0.40
CA HIS A 38 36.07 17.20 -0.84
C HIS A 38 34.88 16.71 -1.67
N ARG A 39 33.65 17.11 -1.29
CA ARG A 39 32.40 16.78 -2.00
C ARG A 39 32.25 15.27 -2.26
N VAL A 40 32.64 14.45 -1.30
CA VAL A 40 32.60 12.98 -1.40
C VAL A 40 31.14 12.52 -1.36
N ARG A 41 30.69 11.73 -2.33
CA ARG A 41 29.37 11.08 -2.29
C ARG A 41 29.33 10.07 -1.16
N ILE A 42 28.31 10.14 -0.30
CA ILE A 42 28.13 9.20 0.81
C ILE A 42 27.06 8.19 0.44
N VAL A 43 27.37 6.91 0.59
CA VAL A 43 26.42 5.80 0.46
C VAL A 43 26.37 5.09 1.80
N ALA A 44 25.23 5.10 2.47
CA ALA A 44 25.12 4.60 3.84
C ALA A 44 23.92 3.68 4.05
N SER A 45 24.12 2.59 4.79
CA SER A 45 23.03 1.63 5.06
C SER A 45 22.02 2.20 6.05
N LEU A 46 20.74 2.14 5.68
CA LEU A 46 19.60 2.35 6.56
C LEU A 46 18.62 1.16 6.39
N PRO A 47 18.71 0.13 7.25
CA PRO A 47 18.01 -1.13 7.05
C PRO A 47 16.49 -1.09 7.26
N GLY A 48 15.97 -0.01 7.86
CA GLY A 48 14.54 0.15 8.11
C GLY A 48 14.19 1.60 8.45
N LEU A 49 12.91 1.93 8.33
CA LEU A 49 12.34 3.27 8.60
C LEU A 49 11.90 3.48 10.05
N PHE A 50 11.82 2.39 10.81
CA PHE A 50 11.37 2.38 12.19
C PHE A 50 12.40 1.68 13.08
N PRO A 51 12.51 2.09 14.36
CA PRO A 51 13.47 1.52 15.30
C PRO A 51 13.41 0.00 15.38
N GLU A 52 12.22 -0.58 15.48
CA GLU A 52 12.02 -2.02 15.61
C GLU A 52 12.51 -2.84 14.41
N ASP A 53 12.50 -2.26 13.20
CA ASP A 53 12.97 -2.93 11.99
C ASP A 53 14.50 -2.84 11.91
N ALA A 54 15.04 -1.64 12.12
CA ALA A 54 16.47 -1.39 12.01
C ALA A 54 17.28 -1.99 13.19
N ASP A 55 16.76 -1.87 14.42
CA ASP A 55 17.42 -2.40 15.61
C ASP A 55 17.34 -3.94 15.68
N ARG A 56 16.30 -4.57 15.10
CA ARG A 56 16.25 -6.03 14.94
C ARG A 56 17.41 -6.52 14.08
N GLN A 57 17.70 -5.82 12.98
CA GLN A 57 18.76 -6.21 12.05
C GLN A 57 20.18 -5.83 12.52
N ARG A 58 20.34 -4.67 13.18
CA ARG A 58 21.67 -4.09 13.47
C ARG A 58 22.00 -3.98 14.96
N GLY A 59 21.05 -4.24 15.85
CA GLY A 59 21.20 -4.13 17.30
C GLY A 59 20.53 -2.87 17.87
N ARG A 60 20.23 -2.93 19.17
CA ARG A 60 19.50 -1.89 19.91
C ARG A 60 20.17 -0.51 19.81
N GLY A 61 19.38 0.53 19.54
CA GLY A 61 19.82 1.93 19.48
C GLY A 61 20.62 2.28 18.23
N VAL A 62 20.63 1.43 17.19
CA VAL A 62 21.30 1.73 15.92
C VAL A 62 20.47 2.72 15.10
N PHE A 63 19.14 2.57 15.11
CA PHE A 63 18.27 3.45 14.34
C PHE A 63 18.37 4.91 14.81
N GLU A 64 18.27 5.17 16.11
CA GLU A 64 18.34 6.53 16.66
C GLU A 64 19.68 7.21 16.35
N ARG A 65 20.79 6.48 16.50
CA ARG A 65 22.13 6.95 16.12
C ARG A 65 22.23 7.24 14.62
N SER A 66 21.64 6.37 13.79
CA SER A 66 21.59 6.56 12.33
C SER A 66 20.83 7.85 11.97
N ILE A 67 19.65 8.07 12.54
CA ILE A 67 18.85 9.30 12.36
C ILE A 67 19.62 10.54 12.82
N LYS A 68 20.34 10.46 13.94
CA LYS A 68 21.18 11.56 14.43
C LYS A 68 22.31 11.91 13.47
N VAL A 69 22.98 10.92 12.88
CA VAL A 69 24.03 11.13 11.88
C VAL A 69 23.45 11.68 10.58
N LEU A 70 22.31 11.17 10.12
CA LEU A 70 21.62 11.71 8.94
C LEU A 70 21.27 13.19 9.10
N ARG A 71 20.82 13.60 10.30
CA ARG A 71 20.55 15.02 10.59
C ARG A 71 21.81 15.88 10.45
N LYS A 72 22.94 15.45 11.04
CA LYS A 72 24.23 16.13 10.90
C LYS A 72 24.69 16.23 9.43
N LEU A 73 24.42 15.19 8.63
CA LEU A 73 24.73 15.18 7.21
C LEU A 73 23.85 16.19 6.44
N ASN A 74 22.54 16.22 6.70
CA ASN A 74 21.65 17.20 6.08
C ASN A 74 21.99 18.64 6.48
N GLU A 75 22.37 18.89 7.74
CA GLU A 75 22.87 20.21 8.20
C GLU A 75 24.11 20.67 7.43
N LYS A 76 24.96 19.73 6.98
CA LYS A 76 26.13 19.97 6.12
C LYS A 76 25.81 20.02 4.63
N GLY A 77 24.54 19.86 4.24
CA GLY A 77 24.07 19.98 2.86
C GLY A 77 24.00 18.67 2.06
N PHE A 78 24.30 17.53 2.68
CA PHE A 78 24.10 16.22 2.04
C PHE A 78 22.60 15.90 1.90
N GLY A 79 22.18 15.34 0.76
CA GLY A 79 20.79 14.89 0.55
C GLY A 79 19.88 15.89 -0.15
N GLY A 80 20.17 17.20 -0.06
CA GLY A 80 19.30 18.26 -0.61
C GLY A 80 20.02 19.51 -1.14
N ASN A 81 21.22 19.85 -0.64
CA ASN A 81 21.92 21.11 -0.95
C ASN A 81 23.24 20.89 -1.72
N GLY A 82 23.20 20.08 -2.76
CA GLY A 82 24.31 19.92 -3.71
C GLY A 82 25.43 18.96 -3.30
N LEU A 83 25.36 18.33 -2.12
CA LEU A 83 26.17 17.16 -1.74
C LEU A 83 25.32 15.89 -1.76
N VAL A 84 25.92 14.77 -2.20
CA VAL A 84 25.16 13.53 -2.48
C VAL A 84 25.20 12.58 -1.29
N LEU A 85 24.03 12.19 -0.80
CA LEU A 85 23.81 11.15 0.20
C LEU A 85 22.78 10.15 -0.32
N ASP A 86 23.21 8.92 -0.52
CA ASP A 86 22.34 7.81 -0.87
C ASP A 86 22.22 6.84 0.29
N LEU A 87 21.05 6.23 0.38
CA LEU A 87 20.74 5.23 1.40
C LEU A 87 20.73 3.84 0.78
N VAL A 88 21.19 2.84 1.54
CA VAL A 88 21.17 1.44 1.12
C VAL A 88 20.16 0.68 1.97
N TYR A 89 19.22 0.02 1.30
CA TYR A 89 18.28 -0.92 1.89
C TYR A 89 18.66 -2.36 1.54
N ASN A 90 18.63 -3.21 2.56
CA ASN A 90 18.73 -4.66 2.44
C ASN A 90 17.45 -5.26 3.01
N PRO A 91 16.83 -6.24 2.33
CA PRO A 91 15.66 -6.92 2.86
C PRO A 91 16.03 -7.72 4.12
N ASP A 92 15.04 -7.91 4.99
CA ASP A 92 15.22 -8.81 6.13
C ASP A 92 15.18 -10.27 5.67
N GLY A 93 16.12 -11.07 6.17
CA GLY A 93 16.20 -12.51 5.90
C GLY A 93 16.38 -12.91 4.42
N ASP A 94 15.68 -13.97 4.03
CA ASP A 94 15.82 -14.71 2.78
C ASP A 94 14.88 -14.23 1.65
N LYS A 95 14.51 -12.95 1.67
CA LYS A 95 13.62 -12.32 0.67
C LYS A 95 14.42 -11.48 -0.35
N LEU A 96 13.85 -11.27 -1.54
CA LEU A 96 14.32 -10.27 -2.49
C LEU A 96 13.73 -8.89 -2.11
N PRO A 97 14.44 -7.78 -2.36
CA PRO A 97 13.90 -6.45 -2.10
C PRO A 97 12.70 -6.16 -3.04
N PRO A 98 11.76 -5.31 -2.60
CA PRO A 98 10.69 -4.79 -3.47
C PRO A 98 11.28 -3.82 -4.50
N LEU A 99 10.42 -3.28 -5.38
CA LEU A 99 10.82 -2.35 -6.42
C LEU A 99 11.50 -1.10 -5.81
N GLN A 100 12.74 -0.82 -6.23
CA GLN A 100 13.54 0.28 -5.68
C GLN A 100 12.81 1.63 -5.77
N SER A 101 12.08 1.92 -6.85
CA SER A 101 11.35 3.18 -6.99
C SER A 101 10.17 3.31 -6.01
N GLU A 102 9.48 2.21 -5.72
CA GLU A 102 8.39 2.23 -4.73
C GLU A 102 8.95 2.42 -3.33
N LEU A 103 10.01 1.68 -2.99
CA LEU A 103 10.66 1.77 -1.69
C LEU A 103 11.35 3.12 -1.48
N GLU A 104 11.93 3.71 -2.54
CA GLU A 104 12.53 5.04 -2.47
C GLU A 104 11.48 6.10 -2.13
N ASN A 105 10.30 6.03 -2.75
CA ASN A 105 9.20 6.95 -2.46
C ASN A 105 8.71 6.78 -1.02
N GLU A 106 8.62 5.55 -0.54
CA GLU A 106 8.28 5.24 0.85
C GLU A 106 9.31 5.82 1.83
N PHE A 107 10.60 5.56 1.61
CA PHE A 107 11.68 6.10 2.43
C PHE A 107 11.66 7.64 2.43
N ARG A 108 11.48 8.25 1.26
CA ARG A 108 11.43 9.70 1.11
C ARG A 108 10.24 10.31 1.85
N ALA A 109 9.06 9.71 1.75
CA ALA A 109 7.87 10.16 2.46
C ALA A 109 8.06 10.07 3.97
N VAL A 110 8.47 8.92 4.50
CA VAL A 110 8.60 8.72 5.95
C VAL A 110 9.74 9.55 6.54
N LEU A 111 10.92 9.58 5.90
CA LEU A 111 12.07 10.35 6.39
C LEU A 111 11.79 11.85 6.42
N ARG A 112 11.12 12.36 5.38
CA ARG A 112 10.74 13.78 5.31
C ARG A 112 9.66 14.13 6.32
N HIS A 113 8.56 13.39 6.36
CA HIS A 113 7.42 13.73 7.22
C HIS A 113 7.70 13.52 8.72
N ARG A 114 8.41 12.45 9.08
CA ARG A 114 8.62 12.10 10.50
C ARG A 114 9.90 12.69 11.07
N TYR A 115 10.97 12.72 10.29
CA TYR A 115 12.30 13.09 10.80
C TYR A 115 12.86 14.38 10.19
N ASN A 116 12.17 14.98 9.21
CA ASN A 116 12.62 16.12 8.43
C ASN A 116 14.01 15.89 7.81
N LEU A 117 14.20 14.69 7.23
CA LEU A 117 15.45 14.27 6.60
C LEU A 117 15.27 14.07 5.09
N GLU A 118 16.35 14.34 4.35
CA GLU A 118 16.41 14.20 2.90
C GLU A 118 17.61 13.34 2.46
N PHE A 119 17.46 12.66 1.32
CA PHE A 119 18.51 11.89 0.66
C PHE A 119 18.28 11.93 -0.86
N ASN A 120 19.31 11.59 -1.62
CA ASN A 120 19.31 11.64 -3.08
C ASN A 120 18.63 10.39 -3.68
N HIS A 121 19.22 9.21 -3.48
CA HIS A 121 18.71 7.94 -4.02
C HIS A 121 18.69 6.82 -2.98
N LEU A 122 17.77 5.87 -3.16
CA LEU A 122 17.75 4.61 -2.42
C LEU A 122 18.34 3.50 -3.29
N ILE A 123 19.23 2.70 -2.72
CA ILE A 123 19.92 1.59 -3.36
C ILE A 123 19.42 0.31 -2.71
N CYS A 124 18.69 -0.52 -3.46
CA CYS A 124 18.22 -1.82 -2.98
C CYS A 124 19.27 -2.90 -3.29
N ILE A 125 19.68 -3.66 -2.27
CA ILE A 125 20.66 -4.75 -2.42
C ILE A 125 20.05 -6.09 -2.00
N VAL A 126 20.20 -7.09 -2.86
CA VAL A 126 19.89 -8.49 -2.54
C VAL A 126 20.94 -9.03 -1.58
N ASN A 127 20.52 -9.74 -0.53
CA ASN A 127 21.45 -10.32 0.43
C ASN A 127 22.30 -11.44 -0.19
N SER A 128 23.57 -11.17 -0.49
CA SER A 128 24.48 -12.19 -0.99
C SER A 128 24.68 -13.32 0.03
N PRO A 129 24.59 -14.61 -0.35
CA PRO A 129 24.69 -15.77 0.53
C PRO A 129 26.14 -16.05 0.94
N ILE A 130 26.80 -15.08 1.57
CA ILE A 130 28.19 -15.13 2.04
C ILE A 130 28.29 -14.75 3.52
N GLY A 131 29.47 -14.96 4.11
CA GLY A 131 29.79 -14.48 5.46
C GLY A 131 28.78 -14.88 6.53
N ARG A 132 28.28 -13.89 7.29
CA ARG A 132 27.32 -14.10 8.38
C ARG A 132 25.97 -14.61 7.89
N PHE A 133 25.45 -14.04 6.81
CA PHE A 133 24.14 -14.40 6.27
C PHE A 133 24.10 -15.84 5.78
N LYS A 134 25.16 -16.32 5.12
CA LYS A 134 25.29 -17.75 4.75
C LYS A 134 25.17 -18.68 5.96
N ARG A 135 25.82 -18.33 7.08
CA ARG A 135 25.76 -19.14 8.31
C ARG A 135 24.36 -19.14 8.92
N GLU A 136 23.66 -18.01 8.90
CA GLU A 136 22.27 -17.91 9.37
C GLU A 136 21.32 -18.76 8.51
N LEU A 137 21.47 -18.73 7.18
CA LEU A 137 20.72 -19.60 6.28
C LEU A 137 21.00 -21.09 6.52
N GLN A 138 22.23 -21.46 6.81
CA GLN A 138 22.60 -22.85 7.12
C GLN A 138 22.00 -23.30 8.45
N GLN A 139 22.10 -22.48 9.50
CA GLN A 139 21.54 -22.77 10.82
C GLN A 139 20.02 -22.88 10.81
N SER A 140 19.36 -22.09 9.95
CA SER A 140 17.90 -22.14 9.77
C SER A 140 17.43 -23.19 8.76
N GLY A 141 18.33 -23.95 8.15
CA GLY A 141 17.99 -24.97 7.14
C GLY A 141 17.46 -24.38 5.82
N LYS A 142 17.67 -23.08 5.56
CA LYS A 142 17.11 -22.33 4.42
C LYS A 142 18.08 -22.13 3.25
N ILE A 143 19.33 -22.56 3.38
CA ILE A 143 20.37 -22.29 2.38
C ILE A 143 20.01 -22.82 0.98
N GLU A 144 19.49 -24.04 0.89
CA GLU A 144 19.11 -24.65 -0.39
C GLU A 144 17.91 -23.94 -1.02
N SER A 145 16.87 -23.65 -0.23
CA SER A 145 15.69 -22.93 -0.73
C SER A 145 16.02 -21.50 -1.18
N TYR A 146 16.93 -20.82 -0.47
CA TYR A 146 17.36 -19.48 -0.85
C TYR A 146 18.19 -19.49 -2.13
N MET A 147 19.12 -20.43 -2.25
CA MET A 147 19.90 -20.60 -3.48
C MET A 147 19.03 -20.97 -4.69
N SER A 148 18.03 -21.85 -4.51
CA SER A 148 17.06 -22.14 -5.57
C SER A 148 16.35 -20.87 -6.01
N ARG A 149 15.80 -20.10 -5.05
CA ARG A 149 15.11 -18.83 -5.35
C ARG A 149 15.98 -17.87 -6.16
N LEU A 150 17.25 -17.68 -5.79
CA LEU A 150 18.15 -16.80 -6.53
C LEU A 150 18.39 -17.29 -7.97
N LYS A 151 18.57 -18.60 -8.15
CA LYS A 151 18.74 -19.22 -9.48
C LYS A 151 17.49 -19.11 -10.33
N ASP A 152 16.34 -19.42 -9.75
CA ASP A 152 15.04 -19.38 -10.42
C ASP A 152 14.67 -17.94 -10.82
N MET A 153 15.15 -16.95 -10.06
CA MET A 153 15.00 -15.52 -10.35
C MET A 153 16.09 -14.92 -11.22
N PHE A 154 17.03 -15.72 -11.75
CA PHE A 154 18.10 -15.21 -12.59
C PHE A 154 17.55 -14.39 -13.78
N ASN A 155 18.03 -13.16 -13.92
CA ASN A 155 17.64 -12.26 -15.00
C ASN A 155 18.83 -11.94 -15.90
N PRO A 156 18.89 -12.48 -17.14
CA PRO A 156 19.97 -12.21 -18.09
C PRO A 156 20.20 -10.73 -18.40
N GLU A 157 19.17 -9.88 -18.33
CA GLU A 157 19.29 -8.44 -18.62
C GLU A 157 20.16 -7.70 -17.60
N THR A 158 20.35 -8.28 -16.42
CA THR A 158 21.18 -7.70 -15.36
C THR A 158 22.66 -7.83 -15.69
N VAL A 159 23.04 -8.86 -16.45
CA VAL A 159 24.44 -9.27 -16.68
C VAL A 159 25.25 -8.16 -17.32
N GLU A 160 24.70 -7.42 -18.29
CA GLU A 160 25.44 -6.34 -18.96
C GLU A 160 25.77 -5.15 -18.06
N ARG A 161 25.17 -5.07 -16.87
CA ARG A 161 25.23 -3.90 -15.98
C ARG A 161 25.72 -4.23 -14.57
N ILE A 162 26.20 -5.46 -14.34
CA ILE A 162 26.82 -5.82 -13.05
C ILE A 162 28.22 -5.21 -12.95
N MET A 163 28.60 -4.82 -11.73
CA MET A 163 29.86 -4.11 -11.46
C MET A 163 31.13 -4.87 -11.90
N CYS A 164 31.09 -6.21 -11.94
CA CYS A 164 32.27 -7.01 -12.28
C CYS A 164 32.74 -6.80 -13.73
N ARG A 165 31.95 -6.13 -14.57
CA ARG A 165 32.27 -5.87 -15.98
C ARG A 165 32.98 -4.55 -16.21
N ASP A 166 32.78 -3.57 -15.34
CA ASP A 166 33.21 -2.19 -15.54
C ASP A 166 33.98 -1.60 -14.35
N THR A 167 34.04 -2.33 -13.23
CA THR A 167 34.64 -1.88 -11.98
C THR A 167 35.63 -2.91 -11.49
N ILE A 168 36.79 -2.44 -11.01
CA ILE A 168 37.80 -3.27 -10.36
C ILE A 168 37.82 -2.94 -8.87
N THR A 169 37.86 -3.98 -8.02
CA THR A 169 37.97 -3.84 -6.57
C THR A 169 39.41 -4.06 -6.13
N VAL A 170 39.93 -3.19 -5.27
CA VAL A 170 41.33 -3.24 -4.81
C VAL A 170 41.35 -3.15 -3.29
N ASP A 171 42.05 -4.09 -2.64
CA ASP A 171 42.20 -4.08 -1.18
C ASP A 171 43.26 -3.06 -0.69
N TYR A 172 43.40 -2.93 0.62
CA TYR A 172 44.35 -1.99 1.23
C TYR A 172 45.83 -2.36 1.01
N GLN A 173 46.12 -3.61 0.60
CA GLN A 173 47.47 -4.09 0.30
C GLN A 173 47.81 -3.93 -1.18
N GLY A 174 46.82 -3.65 -2.03
CA GLY A 174 46.92 -3.45 -3.47
C GLY A 174 46.49 -4.65 -4.31
N TYR A 175 45.98 -5.73 -3.72
CA TYR A 175 45.50 -6.90 -4.48
C TYR A 175 44.16 -6.61 -5.17
N VAL A 176 43.95 -7.27 -6.31
CA VAL A 176 42.85 -6.99 -7.23
C VAL A 176 41.79 -8.10 -7.19
N TYR A 177 40.53 -7.69 -7.25
CA TYR A 177 39.33 -8.53 -7.18
C TYR A 177 38.30 -8.04 -8.21
N ASP A 178 37.48 -8.94 -8.76
CA ASP A 178 36.44 -8.55 -9.72
C ASP A 178 35.30 -7.73 -9.08
N CYS A 179 35.03 -7.95 -7.79
CA CYS A 179 33.98 -7.25 -7.06
C CYS A 179 34.16 -7.28 -5.54
N ASP A 180 33.34 -6.49 -4.84
CA ASP A 180 33.28 -6.42 -3.37
C ASP A 180 32.99 -7.78 -2.72
N PHE A 181 32.20 -8.64 -3.37
CA PHE A 181 31.88 -9.97 -2.84
C PHE A 181 33.04 -10.95 -3.00
N ASN A 182 33.78 -10.89 -4.12
CA ASN A 182 35.01 -11.65 -4.31
C ASN A 182 36.07 -11.22 -3.30
N LEU A 183 36.21 -9.91 -3.04
CA LEU A 183 37.05 -9.40 -1.95
C LEU A 183 36.65 -9.99 -0.60
N ALA A 184 35.35 -9.97 -0.26
CA ALA A 184 34.85 -10.52 1.00
C ALA A 184 35.09 -12.04 1.14
N LEU A 185 35.23 -12.77 0.04
CA LEU A 185 35.54 -14.20 0.00
C LEU A 185 37.05 -14.49 -0.15
N GLY A 186 37.89 -13.47 -0.34
CA GLY A 186 39.32 -13.64 -0.63
C GLY A 186 39.60 -14.22 -2.01
N MET A 187 38.64 -14.12 -2.95
CA MET A 187 38.75 -14.64 -4.31
C MET A 187 39.41 -13.59 -5.22
N ARG A 188 40.74 -13.58 -5.26
CA ARG A 188 41.51 -12.68 -6.14
C ARG A 188 41.25 -13.00 -7.62
N VAL A 189 41.50 -12.01 -8.49
CA VAL A 189 41.38 -12.19 -9.94
C VAL A 189 42.28 -13.34 -10.42
N GLU A 190 41.69 -14.28 -11.15
CA GLU A 190 42.37 -15.46 -11.68
C GLU A 190 43.55 -15.06 -12.60
N GLY A 191 44.74 -15.62 -12.35
CA GLY A 191 45.99 -15.30 -13.07
C GLY A 191 46.72 -14.05 -12.56
N TYR A 192 46.17 -13.34 -11.59
CA TYR A 192 46.74 -12.13 -10.98
C TYR A 192 46.80 -12.22 -9.44
N GLU A 193 46.68 -13.42 -8.88
CA GLU A 193 46.47 -13.65 -7.44
C GLU A 193 47.62 -13.11 -6.59
N GLU A 194 48.85 -13.12 -7.09
CA GLU A 194 50.03 -12.62 -6.36
C GLU A 194 50.49 -11.23 -6.81
N LYS A 195 49.77 -10.61 -7.76
CA LYS A 195 50.11 -9.28 -8.29
C LYS A 195 49.30 -8.19 -7.61
N LYS A 196 49.96 -7.06 -7.39
CA LYS A 196 49.32 -5.82 -6.93
C LYS A 196 48.96 -4.94 -8.11
N LEU A 197 48.01 -4.03 -7.92
CA LEU A 197 47.50 -3.13 -8.97
C LEU A 197 48.62 -2.41 -9.75
N TRP A 198 49.67 -1.95 -9.07
CA TRP A 198 50.79 -1.23 -9.70
C TRP A 198 51.81 -2.14 -10.41
N GLU A 199 51.64 -3.46 -10.34
CA GLU A 199 52.42 -4.46 -11.07
C GLU A 199 51.64 -4.99 -12.29
N ILE A 200 50.41 -4.51 -12.49
CA ILE A 200 49.51 -4.89 -13.57
C ILE A 200 49.54 -3.79 -14.62
N ASP A 201 49.74 -4.20 -15.87
CA ASP A 201 49.50 -3.32 -17.01
C ASP A 201 47.98 -3.22 -17.24
N LEU A 202 47.41 -2.06 -16.93
CA LEU A 202 45.97 -1.82 -17.03
C LEU A 202 45.50 -1.65 -18.47
N ASP A 203 46.40 -1.35 -19.42
CA ASP A 203 46.02 -1.16 -20.82
C ASP A 203 45.64 -2.51 -21.48
N ASP A 204 46.21 -3.62 -21.01
CA ASP A 204 45.93 -5.00 -21.46
C ASP A 204 45.16 -5.84 -20.42
N PHE A 205 44.60 -5.20 -19.38
CA PHE A 205 43.95 -5.92 -18.28
C PHE A 205 42.51 -6.36 -18.61
N MET A 206 42.40 -7.55 -19.21
CA MET A 206 41.12 -8.21 -19.53
C MET A 206 41.03 -9.62 -18.93
N PRO A 207 40.99 -9.77 -17.59
CA PRO A 207 40.85 -11.08 -16.96
C PRO A 207 39.46 -11.70 -17.18
N LEU A 208 39.38 -13.03 -17.05
CA LEU A 208 38.10 -13.71 -16.90
C LEU A 208 37.52 -13.42 -15.51
N ILE A 209 36.26 -13.02 -15.44
CA ILE A 209 35.58 -12.73 -14.18
C ILE A 209 35.41 -14.02 -13.38
N THR A 210 35.95 -14.06 -12.16
CA THR A 210 35.80 -15.23 -11.28
C THR A 210 34.38 -15.28 -10.70
N LEU A 211 33.64 -16.36 -10.99
CA LEU A 211 32.24 -16.55 -10.58
C LEU A 211 32.08 -17.54 -9.41
N SER A 212 31.05 -17.33 -8.60
CA SER A 212 30.63 -18.26 -7.54
C SER A 212 29.14 -18.10 -7.22
N ASP A 213 28.61 -18.89 -6.29
CA ASP A 213 27.18 -18.93 -5.93
C ASP A 213 26.59 -17.56 -5.58
N HIS A 214 27.39 -16.66 -5.00
CA HIS A 214 26.94 -15.31 -4.64
C HIS A 214 26.59 -14.44 -5.86
N CYS A 215 27.10 -14.77 -7.05
CA CYS A 215 26.79 -14.04 -8.29
C CYS A 215 25.29 -14.11 -8.66
N TYR A 216 24.59 -15.16 -8.21
CA TYR A 216 23.13 -15.26 -8.38
C TYR A 216 22.40 -14.16 -7.60
N ALA A 217 22.93 -13.66 -6.49
CA ALA A 217 22.31 -12.54 -5.78
C ALA A 217 22.35 -11.24 -6.61
N CYS A 218 23.48 -10.97 -7.27
CA CYS A 218 23.64 -9.79 -8.12
C CYS A 218 22.79 -9.83 -9.39
N THR A 219 22.37 -11.01 -9.82
CA THR A 219 21.66 -11.24 -11.09
C THR A 219 20.19 -11.66 -10.91
N ALA A 220 19.75 -11.91 -9.69
CA ALA A 220 18.36 -12.27 -9.38
C ALA A 220 17.41 -11.06 -9.49
N GLY A 221 16.24 -11.28 -10.10
CA GLY A 221 15.17 -10.29 -10.22
C GLY A 221 15.58 -9.06 -11.03
N ARG A 222 15.61 -7.90 -10.38
CA ARG A 222 16.10 -6.63 -10.98
C ARG A 222 17.64 -6.56 -11.04
N GLY A 223 18.31 -7.56 -10.46
CA GLY A 223 19.73 -7.53 -10.13
C GLY A 223 20.02 -6.49 -9.06
N SER A 224 21.09 -6.69 -8.31
CA SER A 224 21.59 -5.65 -7.40
C SER A 224 23.09 -5.59 -7.52
N SER A 225 23.60 -4.46 -8.00
CA SER A 225 25.00 -4.15 -7.85
C SER A 225 25.19 -3.23 -6.66
N CYS A 226 26.44 -2.93 -6.39
CA CYS A 226 26.84 -1.85 -5.52
C CYS A 226 26.12 -0.51 -5.84
N GLN A 227 25.60 -0.31 -7.05
CA GLN A 227 24.89 0.90 -7.46
C GLN A 227 23.35 0.78 -7.41
N GLY A 228 22.80 -0.37 -6.99
CA GLY A 228 21.37 -0.62 -6.87
C GLY A 228 20.83 -1.54 -7.95
N GLU A 229 19.53 -1.43 -8.25
CA GLU A 229 18.89 -2.18 -9.34
C GLU A 229 19.57 -1.89 -10.68
N VAL A 230 19.80 -2.95 -11.47
CA VAL A 230 20.54 -2.85 -12.75
C VAL A 230 19.65 -3.10 -13.98
N ALA A 231 18.55 -3.85 -13.85
CA ALA A 231 17.59 -4.05 -14.94
C ALA A 231 16.70 -2.82 -15.17
N GLY A 232 16.44 -2.47 -16.44
CA GLY A 232 15.55 -1.37 -16.81
C GLY A 232 14.08 -1.60 -16.41
N GLN A 233 13.31 -0.52 -16.24
CA GLN A 233 11.91 -0.60 -15.78
C GLN A 233 10.98 -1.39 -16.72
N SER A 234 11.28 -1.51 -18.02
CA SER A 234 10.33 -1.92 -19.06
C SER A 234 10.08 -3.43 -19.20
N ALA A 235 10.99 -4.32 -18.78
CA ALA A 235 10.93 -5.74 -19.18
C ALA A 235 10.39 -6.72 -18.11
N LEU A 236 10.18 -6.26 -16.86
CA LEU A 236 9.77 -7.15 -15.76
C LEU A 236 8.25 -7.30 -15.60
N ARG A 237 7.45 -6.43 -16.23
CA ARG A 237 5.98 -6.51 -16.14
C ARG A 237 5.46 -7.86 -16.66
N ASP A 238 6.18 -8.44 -17.62
CA ASP A 238 5.83 -9.72 -18.23
C ASP A 238 6.41 -10.95 -17.49
N LYS A 239 7.59 -10.86 -16.86
CA LYS A 239 8.22 -11.99 -16.15
C LYS A 239 7.81 -12.15 -14.68
N VAL A 240 7.50 -11.05 -13.99
CA VAL A 240 6.91 -11.12 -12.63
C VAL A 240 5.49 -11.69 -12.70
N ARG A 241 4.79 -11.56 -13.82
CA ARG A 241 3.51 -12.26 -14.03
C ARG A 241 3.67 -13.78 -14.06
N ASP A 242 4.76 -14.27 -14.66
CA ASP A 242 4.98 -15.71 -14.87
C ASP A 242 5.62 -16.39 -13.63
N TYR A 243 6.46 -15.70 -12.84
CA TYR A 243 7.14 -16.28 -11.68
C TYR A 243 6.26 -16.44 -10.43
N TYR A 244 5.23 -15.60 -10.27
CA TYR A 244 4.23 -15.78 -9.22
C TYR A 244 3.27 -16.96 -9.51
N GLY A 245 3.46 -17.65 -10.64
CA GLY A 245 2.63 -18.74 -11.11
C GLY A 245 2.93 -20.12 -10.53
N ASP A 246 4.05 -20.35 -9.83
CA ASP A 246 4.38 -21.71 -9.36
C ASP A 246 4.86 -21.81 -7.90
N LYS A 247 4.07 -22.59 -7.13
CA LYS A 247 4.19 -23.01 -5.72
C LYS A 247 3.62 -22.04 -4.65
N LEU A 248 2.31 -22.17 -4.53
CA LEU A 248 1.33 -21.48 -3.67
C LEU A 248 1.44 -21.80 -2.15
N LYS A 249 1.53 -20.76 -1.31
CA LYS A 249 1.24 -20.76 0.16
C LYS A 249 0.73 -19.41 0.73
N SER A 250 0.39 -18.40 -0.10
CA SER A 250 -0.22 -17.12 0.35
C SER A 250 -1.01 -16.45 -0.77
N SER A 251 -2.13 -15.78 -0.44
CA SER A 251 -2.98 -14.82 -1.21
C SER A 251 -3.18 -15.01 -2.73
N GLY A 252 -2.85 -16.17 -3.28
CA GLY A 252 -2.96 -16.54 -4.69
C GLY A 252 -3.91 -17.71 -4.94
N ASP A 253 -4.73 -18.11 -3.96
CA ASP A 253 -5.78 -19.12 -4.15
C ASP A 253 -7.00 -18.58 -4.92
N LEU A 254 -6.95 -17.32 -5.36
CA LEU A 254 -8.06 -16.69 -6.03
C LEU A 254 -8.08 -17.00 -7.52
N LYS A 255 -9.07 -17.80 -7.93
CA LYS A 255 -9.30 -18.25 -9.31
C LYS A 255 -9.99 -17.19 -10.17
N THR A 256 -10.27 -16.02 -9.61
CA THR A 256 -10.92 -14.90 -10.29
C THR A 256 -10.24 -13.55 -10.01
N THR A 257 -10.50 -12.54 -10.85
CA THR A 257 -10.06 -11.15 -10.58
C THR A 257 -10.82 -10.48 -9.43
N ALA A 258 -11.63 -11.24 -8.68
CA ALA A 258 -12.29 -10.75 -7.49
C ALA A 258 -11.27 -10.12 -6.52
N CYS A 259 -10.05 -10.67 -6.43
CA CYS A 259 -9.08 -10.32 -5.38
C CYS A 259 -7.67 -9.92 -5.88
N CYS A 260 -7.56 -9.36 -7.10
CA CYS A 260 -6.32 -8.77 -7.65
C CYS A 260 -6.59 -7.43 -8.39
N PRO A 261 -5.61 -6.50 -8.45
CA PRO A 261 -5.61 -5.24 -7.72
C PRO A 261 -6.60 -4.18 -8.20
N ALA A 262 -7.43 -3.74 -7.25
CA ALA A 262 -7.63 -2.35 -6.78
C ALA A 262 -8.02 -1.27 -7.81
N ASP A 263 -9.21 -0.67 -7.61
CA ASP A 263 -9.31 0.80 -7.67
C ASP A 263 -8.09 1.33 -6.91
N ALA A 264 -7.19 2.04 -7.61
CA ALA A 264 -5.91 2.45 -7.06
C ALA A 264 -6.15 3.04 -5.67
N MET A 265 -5.67 2.34 -4.63
CA MET A 265 -5.94 2.68 -3.24
C MET A 265 -5.81 4.21 -3.08
N PRO A 266 -6.80 4.90 -2.48
CA PRO A 266 -6.77 6.35 -2.44
C PRO A 266 -5.45 6.87 -1.86
N SER A 267 -4.95 8.01 -2.36
CA SER A 267 -3.63 8.52 -1.98
C SER A 267 -3.44 8.62 -0.47
N TYR A 268 -4.44 9.13 0.24
CA TYR A 268 -4.42 9.26 1.70
C TYR A 268 -4.34 7.92 2.44
N VAL A 269 -4.88 6.83 1.87
CA VAL A 269 -4.75 5.47 2.42
C VAL A 269 -3.35 4.91 2.11
N ARG A 270 -2.84 5.12 0.88
CA ARG A 270 -1.48 4.69 0.48
C ARG A 270 -0.39 5.36 1.30
N GLU A 271 -0.57 6.62 1.66
CA GLU A 271 0.38 7.37 2.50
C GLU A 271 0.54 6.77 3.91
N VAL A 272 -0.47 6.03 4.39
CA VAL A 272 -0.43 5.35 5.70
C VAL A 272 0.22 3.97 5.61
N MET A 273 0.17 3.30 4.46
CA MET A 273 0.69 1.94 4.28
C MET A 273 2.13 1.72 4.76
N PRO A 274 3.09 2.64 4.54
CA PRO A 274 4.44 2.53 5.08
C PRO A 274 4.50 2.33 6.60
N TYR A 275 3.56 2.95 7.32
CA TYR A 275 3.52 2.92 8.77
C TYR A 275 2.93 1.63 9.32
N ILE A 276 2.26 0.80 8.52
CA ILE A 276 1.66 -0.45 8.99
C ILE A 276 2.75 -1.53 9.17
N VAL A 277 2.72 -2.27 10.27
CA VAL A 277 3.64 -3.39 10.53
C VAL A 277 3.48 -4.47 9.45
N ASN A 278 4.61 -5.01 8.97
CA ASN A 278 4.61 -5.96 7.85
C ASN A 278 3.84 -7.25 8.16
N GLU A 279 3.89 -7.75 9.40
CA GLU A 279 3.14 -8.93 9.81
C GLU A 279 1.61 -8.76 9.60
N ILE A 280 1.08 -7.55 9.81
CA ILE A 280 -0.33 -7.23 9.56
C ILE A 280 -0.62 -7.25 8.05
N LYS A 281 0.30 -6.72 7.23
CA LYS A 281 0.16 -6.67 5.76
C LYS A 281 0.17 -8.04 5.12
N GLU A 282 1.09 -8.92 5.54
CA GLU A 282 1.37 -10.21 4.89
C GLU A 282 0.26 -11.25 5.07
N ARG A 283 -0.66 -11.04 6.02
CA ARG A 283 -1.74 -11.99 6.36
C ARG A 283 -3.15 -11.49 6.03
N PHE A 284 -3.25 -10.41 5.27
CA PHE A 284 -4.53 -9.82 4.90
C PHE A 284 -5.15 -10.49 3.67
N TYR A 285 -6.44 -10.80 3.75
CA TYR A 285 -7.26 -11.31 2.65
C TYR A 285 -8.34 -10.26 2.35
N GLY A 286 -8.23 -9.54 1.22
CA GLY A 286 -9.24 -8.52 0.87
C GLY A 286 -8.89 -7.64 -0.33
N CYS A 287 -9.92 -7.01 -0.89
CA CYS A 287 -9.87 -6.27 -2.16
C CYS A 287 -9.80 -4.76 -1.91
N GLY A 288 -8.60 -4.18 -1.78
CA GLY A 288 -8.46 -2.75 -1.46
C GLY A 288 -8.67 -2.44 0.03
N SER A 289 -9.06 -1.21 0.35
CA SER A 289 -9.39 -0.73 1.71
C SER A 289 -10.47 0.35 1.60
N PRO A 290 -11.77 0.03 1.81
CA PRO A 290 -12.87 0.97 1.64
C PRO A 290 -12.99 1.90 2.84
N ILE A 291 -12.00 2.78 3.01
CA ILE A 291 -11.99 3.77 4.09
C ILE A 291 -12.39 5.12 3.48
N PRO A 292 -13.47 5.77 3.93
CA PRO A 292 -13.88 7.05 3.36
C PRO A 292 -12.99 8.21 3.83
N PRO A 293 -12.94 9.32 3.08
CA PRO A 293 -12.31 10.54 3.55
C PRO A 293 -13.15 11.24 4.64
N ALA A 294 -12.61 12.32 5.20
CA ALA A 294 -13.25 13.17 6.21
C ALA A 294 -13.67 12.41 7.49
N ILE A 295 -12.80 11.54 8.01
CA ILE A 295 -13.06 10.72 9.22
C ILE A 295 -12.26 11.14 10.46
N ARG A 296 -11.65 12.33 10.45
CA ARG A 296 -10.86 12.81 11.60
C ARG A 296 -11.75 12.95 12.83
N GLY A 297 -11.33 12.36 13.95
CA GLY A 297 -12.06 12.36 15.22
C GLY A 297 -13.25 11.40 15.27
N CYS A 298 -13.55 10.66 14.19
CA CYS A 298 -14.67 9.72 14.17
C CYS A 298 -14.37 8.45 14.97
N THR A 299 -15.44 7.83 15.46
CA THR A 299 -15.46 6.43 15.89
C THR A 299 -15.82 5.54 14.70
N LEU A 300 -14.91 4.64 14.31
CA LEU A 300 -15.08 3.71 13.19
C LEU A 300 -15.28 2.29 13.69
N LEU A 301 -16.08 1.51 12.97
CA LEU A 301 -16.21 0.07 13.15
C LEU A 301 -15.85 -0.66 11.86
N ASP A 302 -14.88 -1.57 11.92
CA ASP A 302 -14.50 -2.47 10.83
C ASP A 302 -15.07 -3.88 11.07
N LEU A 303 -15.91 -4.34 10.15
CA LEU A 303 -16.52 -5.67 10.20
C LEU A 303 -15.64 -6.67 9.48
N GLY A 304 -15.26 -7.75 10.18
CA GLY A 304 -14.33 -8.76 9.66
C GLY A 304 -12.91 -8.22 9.54
N CYS A 305 -12.38 -7.63 10.62
CA CYS A 305 -11.15 -6.86 10.57
C CYS A 305 -9.87 -7.69 10.33
N GLY A 306 -9.93 -9.02 10.46
CA GLY A 306 -8.78 -9.92 10.31
C GLY A 306 -7.61 -9.53 11.21
N THR A 307 -6.40 -9.45 10.63
CA THR A 307 -5.19 -8.96 11.32
C THR A 307 -5.21 -7.47 11.67
N GLY A 308 -6.26 -6.74 11.30
CA GLY A 308 -6.48 -5.34 11.66
C GLY A 308 -5.88 -4.33 10.68
N ARG A 309 -5.57 -4.71 9.43
CA ARG A 309 -4.98 -3.80 8.43
C ARG A 309 -5.82 -2.53 8.27
N ASP A 310 -7.11 -2.66 7.97
CA ASP A 310 -7.98 -1.53 7.72
C ASP A 310 -8.28 -0.76 9.02
N VAL A 311 -8.40 -1.44 10.16
CA VAL A 311 -8.45 -0.82 11.51
C VAL A 311 -7.25 0.08 11.77
N TYR A 312 -6.03 -0.38 11.50
CA TYR A 312 -4.82 0.41 11.77
C TYR A 312 -4.63 1.55 10.78
N ILE A 313 -5.03 1.38 9.52
CA ILE A 313 -5.04 2.48 8.56
C ILE A 313 -6.06 3.54 9.01
N ALA A 314 -7.28 3.12 9.37
CA ALA A 314 -8.30 3.99 9.93
C ALA A 314 -7.81 4.70 11.19
N SER A 315 -7.15 4.00 12.12
CA SER A 315 -6.57 4.57 13.36
C SER A 315 -5.65 5.76 13.09
N LYS A 316 -4.85 5.70 12.03
CA LYS A 316 -4.00 6.82 11.63
C LYS A 316 -4.80 7.97 11.02
N LEU A 317 -5.84 7.67 10.23
CA LEU A 317 -6.65 8.66 9.53
C LEU A 317 -7.64 9.39 10.44
N VAL A 318 -8.22 8.70 11.43
CA VAL A 318 -9.08 9.31 12.45
C VAL A 318 -8.27 10.20 13.40
N GLY A 319 -6.98 9.90 13.59
CA GLY A 319 -6.11 10.65 14.50
C GLY A 319 -6.24 10.20 15.96
N PRO A 320 -5.44 10.76 16.88
CA PRO A 320 -5.39 10.32 18.28
C PRO A 320 -6.71 10.54 19.05
N GLU A 321 -7.54 11.50 18.61
CA GLU A 321 -8.85 11.79 19.21
C GLU A 321 -10.00 10.91 18.66
N GLY A 322 -9.77 10.21 17.53
CA GLY A 322 -10.73 9.26 16.98
C GLY A 322 -10.46 7.86 17.49
N TYR A 323 -11.41 6.94 17.27
CA TYR A 323 -11.35 5.58 17.81
C TYR A 323 -11.75 4.56 16.74
N VAL A 324 -11.16 3.37 16.73
CA VAL A 324 -11.50 2.34 15.75
C VAL A 324 -11.70 0.99 16.42
N ILE A 325 -12.86 0.39 16.19
CA ILE A 325 -13.23 -0.92 16.67
C ILE A 325 -13.12 -1.90 15.50
N GLY A 326 -12.42 -3.01 15.68
CA GLY A 326 -12.40 -4.13 14.75
C GLY A 326 -13.14 -5.33 15.35
N VAL A 327 -14.09 -5.90 14.62
CA VAL A 327 -14.78 -7.14 15.02
C VAL A 327 -14.39 -8.27 14.08
N ASP A 328 -13.96 -9.40 14.64
CA ASP A 328 -13.68 -10.61 13.87
C ASP A 328 -14.06 -11.87 14.69
N MET A 329 -14.36 -12.96 14.00
CA MET A 329 -14.72 -14.23 14.65
C MET A 329 -13.49 -15.10 14.96
N THR A 330 -12.37 -14.88 14.29
CA THR A 330 -11.20 -15.77 14.30
C THR A 330 -10.17 -15.34 15.35
N ASP A 331 -9.89 -16.21 16.33
CA ASP A 331 -8.94 -15.93 17.41
C ASP A 331 -7.53 -15.69 16.89
N GLU A 332 -7.10 -16.46 15.88
CA GLU A 332 -5.75 -16.40 15.31
C GLU A 332 -5.48 -15.05 14.63
N GLN A 333 -6.50 -14.47 13.99
CA GLN A 333 -6.43 -13.16 13.34
C GLN A 333 -6.37 -12.04 14.38
N LEU A 334 -7.25 -12.11 15.39
CA LEU A 334 -7.30 -11.14 16.49
C LEU A 334 -6.03 -11.17 17.35
N GLU A 335 -5.38 -12.33 17.52
CA GLU A 335 -4.12 -12.43 18.24
C GLU A 335 -3.02 -11.61 17.54
N VAL A 336 -2.92 -11.72 16.21
CA VAL A 336 -2.00 -10.91 15.40
C VAL A 336 -2.34 -9.43 15.49
N ALA A 337 -3.62 -9.09 15.40
CA ALA A 337 -4.07 -7.71 15.52
C ALA A 337 -3.67 -7.12 16.88
N ARG A 338 -4.03 -7.79 17.98
CA ARG A 338 -3.81 -7.31 19.36
C ARG A 338 -2.34 -7.23 19.75
N ARG A 339 -1.52 -8.22 19.38
CA ARG A 339 -0.08 -8.20 19.76
C ARG A 339 0.71 -7.08 19.09
N ASN A 340 0.22 -6.55 17.97
CA ASN A 340 0.87 -5.47 17.24
C ASN A 340 0.43 -4.07 17.69
N ILE A 341 -0.53 -3.93 18.63
CA ILE A 341 -1.06 -2.63 19.08
C ILE A 341 0.08 -1.70 19.52
N ASP A 342 0.92 -2.13 20.46
CA ASP A 342 1.97 -1.27 21.03
C ASP A 342 2.98 -0.78 19.98
N VAL A 343 3.39 -1.68 19.08
CA VAL A 343 4.34 -1.34 18.00
C VAL A 343 3.68 -0.36 17.04
N GLN A 344 2.43 -0.61 16.66
CA GLN A 344 1.70 0.21 15.70
C GLN A 344 1.41 1.61 16.26
N MET A 345 1.02 1.72 17.53
CA MET A 345 0.82 3.02 18.21
C MET A 345 2.12 3.82 18.27
N LYS A 346 3.26 3.18 18.56
CA LYS A 346 4.59 3.82 18.51
C LYS A 346 4.95 4.33 17.10
N ARG A 347 4.64 3.55 16.04
CA ARG A 347 4.81 4.01 14.65
C ARG A 347 3.95 5.23 14.36
N PHE A 348 2.75 5.32 14.92
CA PHE A 348 1.87 6.47 14.75
C PHE A 348 2.22 7.67 15.64
N GLY A 349 2.99 7.45 16.71
CA GLY A 349 3.35 8.45 17.70
C GLY A 349 2.25 8.66 18.76
N TYR A 350 1.44 7.64 19.04
CA TYR A 350 0.35 7.71 20.01
C TYR A 350 0.79 7.13 21.35
N GLU A 351 0.48 7.83 22.44
CA GLU A 351 0.76 7.38 23.81
C GLU A 351 -0.29 6.38 24.30
N VAL A 352 -1.54 6.57 23.88
CA VAL A 352 -2.68 5.72 24.22
C VAL A 352 -3.20 5.05 22.94
N PRO A 353 -3.46 3.75 22.94
CA PRO A 353 -4.09 3.08 21.82
C PRO A 353 -5.49 3.64 21.55
N ASN A 354 -5.78 3.89 20.28
CA ASN A 354 -7.11 4.29 19.82
C ASN A 354 -7.80 3.19 18.99
N VAL A 355 -7.38 1.95 19.20
CA VAL A 355 -7.92 0.76 18.53
C VAL A 355 -8.40 -0.25 19.56
N ASP A 356 -9.48 -0.95 19.22
CA ASP A 356 -10.07 -2.00 20.04
C ASP A 356 -10.48 -3.19 19.15
N PHE A 357 -9.93 -4.36 19.44
CA PHE A 357 -10.18 -5.58 18.67
C PHE A 357 -11.05 -6.52 19.47
N ARG A 358 -12.26 -6.80 18.98
CA ARG A 358 -13.30 -7.56 19.67
C ARG A 358 -13.60 -8.86 18.93
N LYS A 359 -13.81 -9.92 19.71
CA LYS A 359 -14.24 -11.20 19.18
C LYS A 359 -15.76 -11.20 19.07
N GLY A 360 -16.28 -11.52 17.91
CA GLY A 360 -17.72 -11.60 17.70
C GLY A 360 -18.11 -11.94 16.26
N TYR A 361 -19.41 -12.18 16.09
CA TYR A 361 -20.02 -12.34 14.78
C TYR A 361 -20.53 -10.97 14.30
N ILE A 362 -20.43 -10.69 13.00
CA ILE A 362 -20.91 -9.41 12.44
C ILE A 362 -22.45 -9.31 12.45
N GLU A 363 -23.12 -10.43 12.65
CA GLU A 363 -24.55 -10.58 12.88
C GLU A 363 -24.97 -10.23 14.33
N ASP A 364 -24.02 -10.14 15.27
CA ASP A 364 -24.27 -9.95 16.70
C ASP A 364 -23.24 -8.98 17.31
N LEU A 365 -23.36 -7.71 16.92
CA LEU A 365 -22.46 -6.65 17.40
C LEU A 365 -22.75 -6.30 18.86
N GLU A 366 -23.99 -6.49 19.33
CA GLU A 366 -24.35 -6.36 20.75
C GLU A 366 -23.57 -7.39 21.59
N GLY A 367 -23.55 -8.66 21.17
CA GLY A 367 -22.73 -9.70 21.80
C GLY A 367 -21.22 -9.41 21.77
N ALA A 368 -20.76 -8.67 20.76
CA ALA A 368 -19.40 -8.14 20.68
C ALA A 368 -19.19 -6.84 21.49
N GLY A 369 -20.20 -6.36 22.21
CA GLY A 369 -20.16 -5.20 23.10
C GLY A 369 -20.26 -3.84 22.39
N VAL A 370 -20.72 -3.79 21.14
CA VAL A 370 -20.92 -2.53 20.40
C VAL A 370 -22.32 -1.98 20.69
N GLU A 371 -22.35 -0.83 21.36
CA GLU A 371 -23.57 -0.17 21.83
C GLU A 371 -24.36 0.49 20.69
N ASP A 372 -25.65 0.71 20.93
CA ASP A 372 -26.52 1.49 20.04
C ASP A 372 -25.94 2.89 19.81
N GLU A 373 -26.03 3.38 18.58
CA GLU A 373 -25.67 4.77 18.24
C GLU A 373 -24.29 5.21 18.77
N SER A 374 -23.32 4.30 18.74
CA SER A 374 -21.97 4.52 19.26
C SER A 374 -20.94 4.82 18.18
N VAL A 375 -21.24 4.51 16.91
CA VAL A 375 -20.29 4.55 15.79
C VAL A 375 -20.69 5.63 14.75
N ASP A 376 -19.72 6.39 14.25
CA ASP A 376 -19.93 7.40 13.21
C ASP A 376 -19.85 6.79 11.80
N VAL A 377 -18.93 5.85 11.58
CA VAL A 377 -18.74 5.19 10.28
C VAL A 377 -18.50 3.68 10.45
N VAL A 378 -19.27 2.86 9.74
CA VAL A 378 -19.04 1.42 9.62
C VAL A 378 -18.39 1.13 8.28
N ILE A 379 -17.28 0.41 8.29
CA ILE A 379 -16.58 -0.08 7.09
C ILE A 379 -16.56 -1.60 7.05
N SER A 380 -16.44 -2.14 5.84
CA SER A 380 -16.33 -3.58 5.59
C SER A 380 -15.74 -3.82 4.21
N ASN A 381 -14.95 -4.88 4.07
CA ASN A 381 -14.32 -5.27 2.82
C ASN A 381 -14.55 -6.75 2.52
N CYS A 382 -15.45 -7.05 1.58
CA CYS A 382 -15.72 -8.41 1.08
C CYS A 382 -16.15 -9.48 2.12
N VAL A 383 -16.61 -9.10 3.32
CA VAL A 383 -17.03 -10.07 4.35
C VAL A 383 -18.54 -10.25 4.46
N ILE A 384 -19.36 -9.26 4.09
CA ILE A 384 -20.81 -9.30 4.29
C ILE A 384 -21.43 -10.41 3.43
N ASN A 385 -20.90 -10.64 2.23
CA ASN A 385 -21.35 -11.73 1.37
C ASN A 385 -21.17 -13.13 1.96
N LEU A 386 -20.22 -13.31 2.88
CA LEU A 386 -19.98 -14.58 3.59
C LEU A 386 -20.98 -14.82 4.73
N SER A 387 -21.71 -13.79 5.15
CA SER A 387 -22.72 -13.92 6.21
C SER A 387 -23.91 -14.79 5.76
N PRO A 388 -24.36 -15.73 6.60
CA PRO A 388 -25.58 -16.50 6.37
C PRO A 388 -26.85 -15.68 6.58
N ASP A 389 -26.82 -14.61 7.39
CA ASP A 389 -27.98 -13.74 7.70
C ASP A 389 -27.64 -12.27 7.46
N LYS A 390 -27.61 -11.91 6.17
CA LYS A 390 -27.31 -10.55 5.73
C LYS A 390 -28.29 -9.51 6.27
N GLU A 391 -29.57 -9.87 6.41
CA GLU A 391 -30.56 -8.93 6.95
C GLU A 391 -30.22 -8.56 8.40
N ARG A 392 -29.81 -9.53 9.21
CA ARG A 392 -29.36 -9.29 10.58
C ARG A 392 -28.09 -8.44 10.62
N VAL A 393 -27.11 -8.68 9.74
CA VAL A 393 -25.90 -7.83 9.63
C VAL A 393 -26.27 -6.37 9.38
N PHE A 394 -27.09 -6.08 8.35
CA PHE A 394 -27.46 -4.69 8.07
C PHE A 394 -28.30 -4.07 9.19
N ARG A 395 -29.16 -4.85 9.86
CA ARG A 395 -29.91 -4.37 11.04
C ARG A 395 -28.97 -3.93 12.17
N GLU A 396 -27.95 -4.74 12.48
CA GLU A 396 -26.94 -4.40 13.48
C GLU A 396 -26.13 -3.17 13.08
N ILE A 397 -25.75 -3.05 11.80
CA ILE A 397 -25.06 -1.86 11.27
C ILE A 397 -25.88 -0.59 11.55
N PHE A 398 -27.17 -0.56 11.20
CA PHE A 398 -28.01 0.63 11.43
C PHE A 398 -28.36 0.85 12.92
N ARG A 399 -28.31 -0.19 13.76
CA ARG A 399 -28.43 -0.05 15.23
C ARG A 399 -27.23 0.70 15.81
N VAL A 400 -26.01 0.28 15.49
CA VAL A 400 -24.78 0.85 16.07
C VAL A 400 -24.41 2.22 15.50
N LEU A 401 -24.87 2.54 14.28
CA LEU A 401 -24.65 3.86 13.67
C LEU A 401 -25.40 4.96 14.43
N ARG A 402 -24.70 6.07 14.69
CA ARG A 402 -25.30 7.31 15.17
C ARG A 402 -26.27 7.91 14.14
N PRO A 403 -27.23 8.76 14.56
CA PRO A 403 -27.93 9.63 13.62
C PRO A 403 -26.94 10.45 12.80
N GLY A 404 -27.07 10.42 11.47
CA GLY A 404 -26.11 11.01 10.53
C GLY A 404 -24.84 10.18 10.27
N GLY A 405 -24.72 9.02 10.90
CA GLY A 405 -23.64 8.05 10.66
C GLY A 405 -23.73 7.39 9.29
N GLU A 406 -22.65 6.74 8.87
CA GLU A 406 -22.50 6.20 7.53
C GLU A 406 -22.03 4.73 7.52
N LEU A 407 -22.68 3.89 6.72
CA LEU A 407 -22.09 2.65 6.22
C LEU A 407 -21.32 2.96 4.92
N TYR A 408 -20.03 2.63 4.88
CA TYR A 408 -19.17 2.75 3.69
C TYR A 408 -18.41 1.44 3.46
N PHE A 409 -18.81 0.65 2.47
CA PHE A 409 -18.25 -0.69 2.28
C PHE A 409 -18.07 -1.04 0.81
N SER A 410 -17.14 -1.97 0.54
CA SER A 410 -16.94 -2.54 -0.78
C SER A 410 -17.22 -4.04 -0.72
N ASP A 411 -18.06 -4.53 -1.64
CA ASP A 411 -18.36 -5.95 -1.76
C ASP A 411 -18.70 -6.32 -3.21
N VAL A 412 -18.87 -7.62 -3.45
CA VAL A 412 -19.30 -8.19 -4.73
C VAL A 412 -20.83 -8.18 -4.83
N PHE A 413 -21.35 -7.66 -5.94
CA PHE A 413 -22.77 -7.67 -6.26
C PHE A 413 -23.01 -8.41 -7.56
N SER A 414 -24.18 -9.01 -7.69
CA SER A 414 -24.61 -9.69 -8.91
C SER A 414 -25.62 -8.84 -9.68
N GLY A 415 -25.54 -8.89 -11.01
CA GLY A 415 -26.50 -8.23 -11.90
C GLY A 415 -27.86 -8.94 -11.95
N ARG A 416 -27.93 -10.17 -11.44
CA ARG A 416 -29.13 -11.00 -11.32
C ARG A 416 -28.95 -11.97 -10.16
N ARG A 417 -30.04 -12.52 -9.63
CA ARG A 417 -29.98 -13.51 -8.54
C ARG A 417 -29.10 -14.71 -8.91
N VAL A 418 -28.14 -15.02 -8.05
CA VAL A 418 -27.30 -16.21 -8.16
C VAL A 418 -28.15 -17.46 -7.93
N PRO A 419 -28.14 -18.46 -8.82
CA PRO A 419 -28.87 -19.71 -8.64
C PRO A 419 -28.52 -20.44 -7.33
N GLU A 420 -29.52 -21.01 -6.66
CA GLU A 420 -29.36 -21.60 -5.32
C GLU A 420 -28.32 -22.72 -5.27
N HIS A 421 -28.28 -23.58 -6.31
CA HIS A 421 -27.34 -24.69 -6.39
C HIS A 421 -25.87 -24.26 -6.47
N LEU A 422 -25.58 -22.98 -6.79
CA LEU A 422 -24.22 -22.44 -6.80
C LEU A 422 -23.75 -21.99 -5.42
N LYS A 423 -24.67 -21.82 -4.44
CA LYS A 423 -24.33 -21.44 -3.06
C LYS A 423 -23.57 -22.52 -2.31
N ASP A 424 -23.79 -23.78 -2.69
CA ASP A 424 -23.10 -24.93 -2.11
C ASP A 424 -21.73 -25.20 -2.77
N ASP A 425 -21.35 -24.48 -3.84
CA ASP A 425 -20.03 -24.62 -4.46
C ASP A 425 -18.97 -23.91 -3.58
N PRO A 426 -18.03 -24.65 -2.97
CA PRO A 426 -17.07 -24.10 -2.02
C PRO A 426 -16.07 -23.13 -2.68
N VAL A 427 -15.83 -23.28 -3.99
CA VAL A 427 -14.95 -22.38 -4.74
C VAL A 427 -15.67 -21.05 -4.99
N LEU A 428 -16.91 -21.08 -5.48
CA LEU A 428 -17.67 -19.84 -5.69
C LEU A 428 -17.96 -19.11 -4.38
N LEU A 429 -18.17 -19.86 -3.28
CA LEU A 429 -18.36 -19.29 -1.95
C LEU A 429 -17.06 -18.63 -1.44
N GLY A 430 -15.92 -19.30 -1.57
CA GLY A 430 -14.61 -18.78 -1.17
C GLY A 430 -14.19 -17.52 -1.96
N GLU A 431 -14.65 -17.37 -3.20
CA GLU A 431 -14.42 -16.18 -4.04
C GLU A 431 -15.44 -15.04 -3.77
N CYS A 432 -16.32 -15.19 -2.76
CA CYS A 432 -17.42 -14.25 -2.47
C CYS A 432 -18.43 -14.07 -3.63
N LEU A 433 -18.43 -14.95 -4.63
CA LEU A 433 -19.33 -14.88 -5.79
C LEU A 433 -20.68 -15.51 -5.49
N ALA A 434 -20.69 -16.68 -4.85
CA ALA A 434 -21.93 -17.42 -4.59
C ALA A 434 -22.88 -16.67 -3.64
N GLY A 435 -22.29 -15.94 -2.68
CA GLY A 435 -23.02 -15.12 -1.71
C GLY A 435 -23.41 -13.73 -2.21
N ALA A 436 -23.01 -13.35 -3.42
CA ALA A 436 -23.17 -11.99 -3.94
C ALA A 436 -24.65 -11.61 -4.11
N MET A 437 -25.07 -10.57 -3.39
CA MET A 437 -26.44 -10.07 -3.45
C MET A 437 -26.75 -9.48 -4.82
N TYR A 438 -27.96 -9.77 -5.32
CA TYR A 438 -28.51 -9.03 -6.45
C TYR A 438 -28.72 -7.57 -6.03
N ILE A 439 -28.22 -6.63 -6.83
CA ILE A 439 -28.23 -5.18 -6.54
C ILE A 439 -29.62 -4.68 -6.11
N GLU A 440 -30.69 -5.12 -6.78
CA GLU A 440 -32.04 -4.67 -6.40
C GLU A 440 -32.58 -5.34 -5.14
N ASP A 441 -32.14 -6.56 -4.82
CA ASP A 441 -32.51 -7.21 -3.55
C ASP A 441 -31.78 -6.51 -2.37
N PHE A 442 -30.53 -6.09 -2.59
CA PHE A 442 -29.82 -5.23 -1.65
C PHE A 442 -30.54 -3.87 -1.43
N ARG A 443 -30.97 -3.21 -2.52
CA ARG A 443 -31.77 -1.97 -2.42
C ARG A 443 -33.05 -2.18 -1.60
N ARG A 444 -33.78 -3.26 -1.86
CA ARG A 444 -35.01 -3.60 -1.12
C ARG A 444 -34.73 -3.88 0.36
N LEU A 445 -33.61 -4.54 0.66
CA LEU A 445 -33.19 -4.82 2.03
C LEU A 445 -32.89 -3.53 2.80
N LEU A 446 -32.11 -2.62 2.23
CA LEU A 446 -31.84 -1.32 2.87
C LEU A 446 -33.13 -0.52 3.10
N ASN A 447 -34.03 -0.49 2.11
CA ASN A 447 -35.31 0.20 2.23
C ASN A 447 -36.16 -0.40 3.38
N LYS A 448 -36.22 -1.74 3.50
CA LYS A 448 -36.89 -2.42 4.62
C LYS A 448 -36.34 -2.00 5.99
N LEU A 449 -35.06 -1.65 6.05
CA LEU A 449 -34.36 -1.21 7.27
C LEU A 449 -34.42 0.32 7.49
N GLY A 450 -35.16 1.06 6.66
CA GLY A 450 -35.32 2.51 6.77
C GLY A 450 -34.28 3.34 6.03
N CYS A 451 -33.34 2.71 5.31
CA CYS A 451 -32.39 3.39 4.45
C CYS A 451 -32.87 3.37 2.99
N VAL A 452 -33.56 4.43 2.57
CA VAL A 452 -34.21 4.49 1.25
C VAL A 452 -33.31 4.97 0.11
N ASP A 453 -32.19 5.64 0.40
CA ASP A 453 -31.25 6.17 -0.58
C ASP A 453 -29.79 5.78 -0.22
N TYR A 454 -29.27 4.75 -0.90
CA TYR A 454 -27.83 4.44 -0.87
C TYR A 454 -27.17 4.98 -2.15
N ARG A 455 -25.90 5.35 -2.05
CA ARG A 455 -25.11 5.88 -3.17
C ARG A 455 -24.01 4.91 -3.58
N VAL A 456 -23.77 4.84 -4.89
CA VAL A 456 -22.64 4.11 -5.47
C VAL A 456 -21.46 5.06 -5.61
N VAL A 457 -20.33 4.72 -5.00
CA VAL A 457 -19.09 5.51 -5.06
C VAL A 457 -18.20 5.05 -6.20
N SER A 458 -18.04 3.74 -6.35
CA SER A 458 -17.32 3.14 -7.47
C SER A 458 -18.00 1.84 -7.87
N ARG A 459 -17.91 1.51 -9.17
CA ARG A 459 -18.45 0.27 -9.73
C ARG A 459 -17.52 -0.26 -10.81
N ARG A 460 -17.08 -1.51 -10.65
CA ARG A 460 -16.23 -2.22 -11.61
C ARG A 460 -16.82 -3.59 -11.92
N LYS A 461 -16.87 -3.95 -13.21
CA LYS A 461 -17.25 -5.31 -13.61
C LYS A 461 -16.11 -6.28 -13.27
N ILE A 462 -16.44 -7.41 -12.67
CA ILE A 462 -15.49 -8.50 -12.38
C ILE A 462 -15.42 -9.40 -13.60
N SER A 463 -14.21 -9.63 -14.11
CA SER A 463 -13.97 -10.61 -15.17
C SER A 463 -13.69 -11.98 -14.58
N ILE A 464 -14.29 -13.00 -15.17
CA ILE A 464 -14.15 -14.39 -14.77
C ILE A 464 -13.39 -15.09 -15.89
N ASP A 465 -12.09 -15.25 -15.68
CA ASP A 465 -11.17 -15.77 -16.69
C ASP A 465 -11.12 -17.31 -16.66
N ASN A 466 -11.58 -17.93 -15.57
CA ASN A 466 -11.67 -19.38 -15.44
C ASN A 466 -12.91 -19.90 -16.17
N GLN A 467 -12.69 -20.69 -17.22
CA GLN A 467 -13.75 -21.23 -18.06
C GLN A 467 -14.70 -22.17 -17.31
N GLU A 468 -14.21 -22.99 -16.38
CA GLU A 468 -15.06 -23.89 -15.58
C GLU A 468 -16.02 -23.09 -14.68
N ILE A 469 -15.52 -22.01 -14.07
CA ILE A 469 -16.32 -21.09 -13.26
C ILE A 469 -17.34 -20.37 -14.16
N ALA A 470 -16.91 -19.89 -15.33
CA ALA A 470 -17.78 -19.21 -16.29
C ALA A 470 -18.94 -20.09 -16.78
N GLU A 471 -18.68 -21.38 -17.02
CA GLU A 471 -19.72 -22.35 -17.41
C GLU A 471 -20.73 -22.60 -16.27
N LYS A 472 -20.26 -22.68 -15.02
CA LYS A 472 -21.12 -22.88 -13.83
C LYS A 472 -22.01 -21.67 -13.53
N ILE A 473 -21.46 -20.46 -13.54
CA ILE A 473 -22.22 -19.23 -13.25
C ILE A 473 -23.20 -18.87 -14.37
N GLY A 474 -22.96 -19.34 -15.59
CA GLY A 474 -23.74 -19.01 -16.77
C GLY A 474 -23.69 -17.51 -17.10
N MET A 475 -24.87 -16.87 -17.09
CA MET A 475 -25.04 -15.48 -17.54
C MET A 475 -25.06 -14.46 -16.39
N VAL A 476 -24.57 -14.83 -15.20
CA VAL A 476 -24.52 -13.93 -14.04
C VAL A 476 -23.33 -12.99 -14.17
N ASP A 477 -23.60 -11.70 -14.31
CA ASP A 477 -22.57 -10.67 -14.20
C ASP A 477 -22.28 -10.34 -12.74
N PHE A 478 -20.99 -10.17 -12.41
CA PHE A 478 -20.55 -9.73 -11.09
C PHE A 478 -19.87 -8.36 -11.16
N TYR A 479 -20.04 -7.58 -10.09
CA TYR A 479 -19.50 -6.24 -9.96
C TYR A 479 -18.89 -6.08 -8.58
N SER A 480 -17.71 -5.47 -8.51
CA SER A 480 -17.20 -4.91 -7.26
C SER A 480 -17.77 -3.49 -7.15
N ILE A 481 -18.52 -3.23 -6.08
CA ILE A 481 -19.19 -1.94 -5.87
C ILE A 481 -18.85 -1.41 -4.49
N THR A 482 -18.35 -0.18 -4.44
CA THR A 482 -18.25 0.58 -3.19
C THR A 482 -19.54 1.36 -3.00
N VAL A 483 -20.23 1.11 -1.90
CA VAL A 483 -21.50 1.73 -1.55
C VAL A 483 -21.32 2.59 -0.31
N ARG A 484 -22.05 3.70 -0.27
CA ARG A 484 -22.28 4.47 0.95
C ARG A 484 -23.78 4.60 1.25
N ALA A 485 -24.13 4.54 2.52
CA ALA A 485 -25.52 4.69 3.00
C ALA A 485 -25.51 5.45 4.33
N PHE A 486 -26.38 6.45 4.46
CA PHE A 486 -26.45 7.29 5.66
C PHE A 486 -27.67 6.94 6.52
N LYS A 487 -27.49 6.92 7.85
CA LYS A 487 -28.61 6.81 8.80
C LYS A 487 -29.24 8.18 9.01
N LEU A 488 -30.16 8.55 8.13
CA LEU A 488 -30.91 9.80 8.16
C LEU A 488 -32.41 9.52 8.04
N ASP A 489 -33.22 10.24 8.80
CA ASP A 489 -34.66 10.04 8.92
C ASP A 489 -35.49 10.83 7.88
N ASP A 490 -34.84 11.73 7.15
CA ASP A 490 -35.46 12.64 6.18
C ASP A 490 -35.08 12.36 4.73
N LEU A 491 -34.55 11.16 4.46
CA LEU A 491 -34.30 10.71 3.09
C LEU A 491 -35.60 10.22 2.45
N GLU A 492 -35.76 10.58 1.18
CA GLU A 492 -36.89 10.19 0.35
C GLU A 492 -36.44 9.12 -0.66
N ASP A 493 -37.35 8.29 -1.16
CA ASP A 493 -37.04 7.17 -2.08
C ASP A 493 -36.68 7.63 -3.49
N ILE A 494 -37.02 8.87 -3.83
CA ILE A 494 -36.62 9.58 -5.03
C ILE A 494 -35.93 10.89 -4.70
N CYS A 495 -35.14 11.41 -5.64
CA CYS A 495 -34.50 12.71 -5.49
C CYS A 495 -35.53 13.82 -5.72
N GLU A 496 -35.89 14.55 -4.67
CA GLU A 496 -36.82 15.67 -4.74
C GLU A 496 -36.10 17.03 -4.80
N ASP A 497 -36.66 17.96 -5.56
CA ASP A 497 -36.12 19.32 -5.75
C ASP A 497 -36.76 20.31 -4.76
N TYR A 498 -35.91 20.91 -3.94
CA TYR A 498 -36.27 21.99 -3.02
C TYR A 498 -35.51 23.30 -3.34
N GLY A 499 -34.84 23.38 -4.50
CA GLY A 499 -34.04 24.53 -4.92
C GLY A 499 -32.76 24.72 -4.09
N GLN A 500 -32.27 23.66 -3.45
CA GLN A 500 -31.12 23.73 -2.57
C GLN A 500 -29.81 23.74 -3.35
N VAL A 501 -28.83 24.50 -2.84
CA VAL A 501 -27.49 24.63 -3.43
C VAL A 501 -26.43 24.23 -2.41
N ALA A 502 -25.53 23.33 -2.81
CA ALA A 502 -24.36 22.94 -2.04
C ALA A 502 -23.10 23.65 -2.57
N ILE A 503 -22.28 24.15 -1.65
CA ILE A 503 -20.98 24.76 -1.95
C ILE A 503 -19.92 24.06 -1.11
N TYR A 504 -18.99 23.36 -1.76
CA TYR A 504 -17.85 22.74 -1.09
C TYR A 504 -16.81 23.78 -0.69
N LYS A 505 -16.35 23.75 0.57
CA LYS A 505 -15.40 24.73 1.12
C LYS A 505 -13.93 24.39 0.83
N GLY A 506 -13.62 23.19 0.32
CA GLY A 506 -12.22 22.78 0.09
C GLY A 506 -11.47 22.36 1.35
N THR A 507 -12.18 22.07 2.45
CA THR A 507 -11.59 21.88 3.77
C THR A 507 -11.38 20.42 4.17
N ILE A 508 -11.75 19.44 3.34
CA ILE A 508 -11.45 18.03 3.61
C ILE A 508 -9.96 17.79 3.34
N PRO A 509 -9.18 17.27 4.31
CA PRO A 509 -7.75 16.99 4.11
C PRO A 509 -7.51 16.05 2.91
N GLY A 510 -6.59 16.45 2.02
CA GLY A 510 -6.30 15.71 0.78
C GLY A 510 -7.21 16.05 -0.41
N PHE A 511 -8.27 16.85 -0.19
CA PHE A 511 -9.28 17.18 -1.21
C PHE A 511 -9.49 18.70 -1.36
N PRO A 512 -8.44 19.53 -1.56
CA PRO A 512 -8.58 20.98 -1.56
C PRO A 512 -9.34 21.55 -2.78
N HIS A 513 -9.40 20.80 -3.88
CA HIS A 513 -9.93 21.30 -5.16
C HIS A 513 -11.31 20.75 -5.52
N HIS A 514 -11.59 19.50 -5.12
CA HIS A 514 -12.88 18.87 -5.37
C HIS A 514 -13.12 17.72 -4.38
N PHE A 515 -14.39 17.36 -4.20
CA PHE A 515 -14.83 16.19 -3.44
C PHE A 515 -15.91 15.45 -4.22
N GLU A 516 -15.81 14.12 -4.26
CA GLU A 516 -16.81 13.24 -4.85
C GLU A 516 -17.61 12.59 -3.73
N LEU A 517 -18.91 12.89 -3.65
CA LEU A 517 -19.80 12.23 -2.71
C LEU A 517 -20.16 10.83 -3.23
N ASP A 518 -20.37 10.69 -4.53
CA ASP A 518 -20.72 9.45 -5.20
C ASP A 518 -20.33 9.54 -6.69
N ASP A 519 -20.73 8.56 -7.50
CA ASP A 519 -20.39 8.48 -8.92
C ASP A 519 -20.98 9.59 -9.81
N HIS A 520 -21.85 10.47 -9.28
CA HIS A 520 -22.50 11.54 -10.03
C HIS A 520 -22.51 12.91 -9.33
N HIS A 521 -22.02 13.02 -8.09
CA HIS A 521 -21.87 14.27 -7.36
C HIS A 521 -20.41 14.65 -7.12
N ARG A 522 -19.85 15.44 -8.05
CA ARG A 522 -18.51 16.02 -7.94
C ARG A 522 -18.56 17.52 -7.64
N PHE A 523 -18.27 17.88 -6.41
CA PHE A 523 -18.26 19.27 -5.94
C PHE A 523 -16.89 19.91 -6.13
N ILE A 524 -16.84 21.07 -6.81
CA ILE A 524 -15.62 21.86 -6.99
C ILE A 524 -15.58 22.94 -5.91
N THR A 525 -14.41 23.14 -5.30
CA THR A 525 -14.22 24.12 -4.22
C THR A 525 -14.71 25.51 -4.62
N GLY A 526 -15.60 26.09 -3.80
CA GLY A 526 -16.20 27.41 -4.01
C GLY A 526 -17.25 27.49 -5.13
N LYS A 527 -17.45 26.43 -5.93
CA LYS A 527 -18.44 26.40 -7.01
C LYS A 527 -19.79 25.92 -6.46
N PRO A 528 -20.87 26.71 -6.58
CA PRO A 528 -22.21 26.24 -6.23
C PRO A 528 -22.70 25.14 -7.19
N MET A 529 -23.39 24.16 -6.63
CA MET A 529 -24.06 23.07 -7.35
C MET A 529 -25.48 22.90 -6.81
N LEU A 530 -26.48 22.85 -7.69
CA LEU A 530 -27.84 22.47 -7.32
C LEU A 530 -27.86 21.00 -6.88
N VAL A 531 -28.59 20.70 -5.82
CA VAL A 531 -28.69 19.36 -5.23
C VAL A 531 -30.11 19.05 -4.82
N CYS A 532 -30.49 17.78 -4.87
CA CYS A 532 -31.76 17.31 -4.33
C CYS A 532 -31.78 17.36 -2.79
N GLY A 533 -32.98 17.22 -2.21
CA GLY A 533 -33.19 17.18 -0.76
C GLY A 533 -32.32 16.14 -0.04
N ASN A 534 -32.23 14.92 -0.59
CA ASN A 534 -31.42 13.85 0.00
C ASN A 534 -29.93 14.24 0.05
N THR A 535 -29.37 14.69 -1.07
CA THR A 535 -27.95 15.11 -1.13
C THR A 535 -27.70 16.29 -0.20
N ALA A 536 -28.62 17.25 -0.10
CA ALA A 536 -28.51 18.34 0.86
C ALA A 536 -28.46 17.83 2.31
N SER A 537 -29.32 16.87 2.68
CA SER A 537 -29.32 16.26 4.02
C SER A 537 -28.05 15.46 4.30
N MET A 538 -27.56 14.67 3.34
CA MET A 538 -26.29 13.93 3.45
C MET A 538 -25.09 14.87 3.70
N LEU A 539 -25.11 16.08 3.13
CA LEU A 539 -24.04 17.07 3.32
C LEU A 539 -24.21 17.91 4.59
N GLN A 540 -25.45 18.18 5.02
CA GLN A 540 -25.75 19.10 6.12
C GLN A 540 -25.90 18.40 7.48
N LYS A 541 -26.38 17.16 7.52
CA LYS A 541 -26.75 16.45 8.74
C LYS A 541 -25.76 15.34 9.14
N THR A 542 -24.59 15.32 8.52
CA THR A 542 -23.54 14.32 8.76
C THR A 542 -22.23 15.03 9.07
N ARG A 543 -21.14 14.26 9.24
CA ARG A 543 -19.78 14.81 9.42
C ARG A 543 -19.32 15.75 8.29
N PHE A 544 -20.01 15.78 7.14
CA PHE A 544 -19.72 16.70 6.05
C PHE A 544 -20.15 18.15 6.30
N PHE A 545 -20.94 18.41 7.35
CA PHE A 545 -21.49 19.74 7.66
C PHE A 545 -20.42 20.85 7.68
N GLU A 546 -19.29 20.60 8.33
CA GLU A 546 -18.19 21.56 8.44
C GLU A 546 -17.55 21.89 7.07
N HIS A 547 -17.68 20.98 6.09
CA HIS A 547 -17.04 21.06 4.79
C HIS A 547 -17.93 21.67 3.69
N PHE A 548 -19.23 21.82 3.96
CA PHE A 548 -20.20 22.32 2.99
C PHE A 548 -20.97 23.52 3.52
N ARG A 549 -21.40 24.39 2.61
CA ARG A 549 -22.43 25.40 2.86
C ARG A 549 -23.63 25.04 2.01
N ILE A 550 -24.77 24.80 2.67
CA ILE A 550 -26.05 24.60 1.99
C ILE A 550 -26.82 25.91 2.02
N VAL A 551 -27.39 26.29 0.87
CA VAL A 551 -28.27 27.46 0.70
C VAL A 551 -29.65 26.96 0.30
N GLY A 552 -30.70 27.52 0.92
CA GLY A 552 -32.07 27.05 0.80
C GLY A 552 -32.45 26.05 1.88
N ASP A 553 -33.73 25.69 1.91
CA ASP A 553 -34.33 24.72 2.83
C ASP A 553 -35.43 23.93 2.09
N ARG A 554 -36.14 23.05 2.80
CA ARG A 554 -37.23 22.24 2.24
C ARG A 554 -38.61 22.91 2.38
N SER A 555 -38.70 24.23 2.52
CA SER A 555 -39.99 24.94 2.70
C SER A 555 -40.86 25.00 1.43
N VAL A 556 -40.24 24.89 0.25
CA VAL A 556 -40.93 24.90 -1.05
C VAL A 556 -40.44 23.72 -1.88
N HIS A 557 -41.37 22.87 -2.32
CA HIS A 557 -41.11 21.72 -3.19
C HIS A 557 -41.36 22.10 -4.66
N TYR A 558 -40.42 21.75 -5.53
CA TYR A 558 -40.46 22.06 -6.97
C TYR A 558 -40.71 20.81 -7.85
N GLY A 559 -40.94 19.64 -7.24
CA GLY A 559 -41.11 18.36 -7.93
C GLY A 559 -39.82 17.54 -7.98
N PRO A 560 -39.77 16.50 -8.83
CA PRO A 560 -38.61 15.61 -8.91
C PRO A 560 -37.34 16.33 -9.41
N PHE A 561 -36.21 16.04 -8.77
CA PHE A 561 -34.89 16.51 -9.18
C PHE A 561 -34.25 15.52 -10.16
N GLU A 562 -33.73 16.02 -11.29
CA GLU A 562 -33.02 15.19 -12.27
C GLU A 562 -31.64 14.72 -11.76
N CYS A 563 -31.63 13.71 -10.90
CA CYS A 563 -30.44 13.07 -10.35
C CYS A 563 -30.15 11.77 -11.11
N ALA A 564 -29.32 11.83 -12.15
CA ALA A 564 -28.85 10.63 -12.83
C ALA A 564 -27.36 10.74 -13.17
N PRO A 565 -26.59 9.64 -13.05
CA PRO A 565 -25.22 9.58 -13.58
C PRO A 565 -25.20 9.97 -15.06
N ALA A 566 -24.18 10.71 -15.49
CA ALA A 566 -24.08 11.16 -16.88
C ALA A 566 -24.13 9.99 -17.90
N SER A 567 -23.73 8.77 -17.49
CA SER A 567 -23.80 7.55 -18.29
C SER A 567 -25.22 6.98 -18.46
N ALA A 568 -26.14 7.22 -17.51
CA ALA A 568 -27.53 6.78 -17.61
C ALA A 568 -28.34 7.63 -18.60
N LYS A 569 -27.89 8.86 -18.89
CA LYS A 569 -28.53 9.78 -19.86
C LYS A 569 -28.43 9.31 -21.31
N ALA A 570 -27.61 8.30 -21.61
CA ALA A 570 -27.47 7.74 -22.96
C ALA A 570 -28.51 6.65 -23.31
N TYR A 571 -29.27 6.13 -22.34
CA TYR A 571 -30.22 5.02 -22.57
C TYR A 571 -31.70 5.44 -22.61
N THR A 572 -32.01 6.72 -22.35
CA THR A 572 -33.39 7.23 -22.41
C THR A 572 -33.45 8.40 -23.39
N GLY A 573 -33.42 8.10 -24.69
CA GLY A 573 -33.59 9.13 -25.71
C GLY A 573 -33.29 8.65 -27.12
N THR A 574 -34.20 7.86 -27.70
CA THR A 574 -34.87 8.09 -28.99
C THR A 574 -35.57 6.82 -29.45
N ASP A 575 -36.80 6.60 -28.99
CA ASP A 575 -37.79 5.84 -29.74
C ASP A 575 -39.00 6.76 -29.93
N GLY A 576 -39.30 7.08 -31.19
CA GLY A 576 -40.55 7.75 -31.56
C GLY A 576 -40.42 8.91 -32.55
N ASN A 577 -40.02 8.65 -33.80
CA ASN A 577 -40.81 9.17 -34.92
C ASN A 577 -40.60 8.36 -36.20
N CYS A 578 -41.49 7.38 -36.40
CA CYS A 578 -41.77 6.85 -37.73
C CYS A 578 -42.66 7.86 -38.47
N SER A 579 -42.11 8.53 -39.48
CA SER A 579 -42.91 9.09 -40.58
C SER A 579 -42.06 9.10 -41.85
N GLY A 580 -42.61 8.47 -42.89
CA GLY A 580 -41.93 8.01 -44.10
C GLY A 580 -41.24 9.05 -44.98
N GLY A 581 -40.35 8.52 -45.82
CA GLY A 581 -39.72 9.25 -46.92
C GLY A 581 -38.81 8.31 -47.71
N ALA A 582 -39.09 8.15 -49.00
CA ALA A 582 -38.61 7.10 -49.89
C ALA A 582 -37.16 7.24 -50.36
N CYS A 583 -36.64 6.14 -50.90
CA CYS A 583 -35.39 6.01 -51.66
C CYS A 583 -35.23 7.05 -52.78
N CYS A 584 -34.00 7.51 -52.96
CA CYS A 584 -33.31 7.68 -54.25
C CYS A 584 -31.82 7.37 -54.04
#